data_AF-A0A517ZEH1-F1
#
_entry.id   AF-A0A517ZEH1-F1
#
_cell.length_a   1.000
_cell.length_b   1.000
_cell.length_c   1.000
_cell.angle_alpha   90.00
_cell.angle_beta   90.00
_cell.angle_gamma   90.00
#
_symmetry.space_group_name_H-M   'P 1'
#
loop_
_entity.id
_entity.type
_entity.pdbx_description
1 polymer ?
#
loop_
_entity_poly.entity_id
_entity_poly.type
_entity_poly.pdbx_seq_one_letter_code
_entity_poly.pdbx_strand_id
1 'polypeptide(L)'
;MPLLRLLIIAALLATITSTLRVYPHQIAYFNEAAGGPQNGHHHLLGSSVDWNQDLLLCHELAAAQGCTQIHYAGRTTWPVEEVFSGWSRWNERDPLHHDADSMTVVSRTWLSRYRNRTDTGDRPELQVEPLPLPSLWRVVRVDDAEKRHGLKKGK
;
A
#
# COMPACT_ATOMS: atom_id res chain seq x y z
N MET A 1 8.40 -39.98 -19.71
CA MET A 1 9.53 -39.03 -19.81
C MET A 1 9.21 -37.72 -20.55
N PRO A 2 8.52 -37.68 -21.72
CA PRO A 2 8.24 -36.40 -22.40
C PRO A 2 7.23 -35.51 -21.65
N LEU A 3 6.23 -36.11 -20.98
CA LEU A 3 5.25 -35.38 -20.17
C LEU A 3 5.91 -34.58 -19.04
N LEU A 4 6.85 -35.20 -18.31
CA LEU A 4 7.59 -34.52 -17.24
C LEU A 4 8.38 -33.31 -17.77
N ARG A 5 9.02 -33.45 -18.94
CA ARG A 5 9.75 -32.33 -19.57
C ARG A 5 8.81 -31.19 -19.97
N LEU A 6 7.65 -31.50 -20.53
CA LEU A 6 6.63 -30.49 -20.87
C LEU A 6 6.11 -29.78 -19.62
N LEU A 7 5.86 -30.50 -18.53
CA LEU A 7 5.45 -29.91 -17.26
C LEU A 7 6.53 -28.99 -16.67
N ILE A 8 7.80 -29.37 -16.74
CA ILE A 8 8.92 -28.52 -16.30
C ILE A 8 9.00 -27.25 -17.15
N ILE A 9 8.93 -27.37 -18.48
CA ILE A 9 8.97 -26.20 -19.38
C ILE A 9 7.79 -25.27 -19.11
N ALA A 10 6.58 -25.81 -18.97
CA ALA A 10 5.39 -25.02 -18.67
C ALA A 10 5.52 -24.29 -17.32
N ALA A 11 6.03 -24.97 -16.29
CA ALA A 11 6.27 -24.36 -14.99
C ALA A 11 7.31 -23.23 -15.07
N LEU A 12 8.42 -23.44 -15.78
CA LEU A 12 9.45 -22.40 -15.98
C LEU A 12 8.90 -21.18 -16.73
N LEU A 13 8.16 -21.40 -17.82
CA LEU A 13 7.54 -20.30 -18.57
C LEU A 13 6.50 -19.55 -17.73
N ALA A 14 5.72 -20.26 -16.92
CA ALA A 14 4.78 -19.64 -15.98
C ALA A 14 5.53 -18.76 -14.96
N THR A 15 6.61 -19.26 -14.35
CA THR A 15 7.43 -18.48 -13.42
C THR A 15 8.06 -17.25 -14.07
N ILE A 16 8.68 -17.39 -15.25
CA ILE A 16 9.28 -16.26 -15.97
C ILE A 16 8.23 -15.20 -16.27
N THR A 17 7.08 -15.62 -16.81
CA THR A 17 5.99 -14.71 -17.16
C THR A 17 5.44 -14.00 -15.91
N SER A 18 5.28 -14.73 -14.81
CA SER A 18 4.79 -14.19 -13.55
C SER A 18 5.75 -13.16 -12.97
N THR A 19 7.05 -13.48 -12.89
CA THR A 19 8.09 -12.55 -12.40
C THR A 19 8.17 -11.28 -13.25
N LEU A 20 8.15 -11.41 -14.59
CA LEU A 20 8.21 -10.26 -15.50
C LEU A 20 6.99 -9.34 -15.38
N ARG A 21 5.80 -9.89 -15.08
CA ARG A 21 4.59 -9.09 -14.85
C ARG A 21 4.62 -8.28 -13.56
N VAL A 22 5.41 -8.71 -12.59
CA VAL A 22 5.50 -8.05 -11.28
C VAL A 22 6.65 -7.04 -11.22
N TYR A 23 7.56 -7.05 -12.19
CA TYR A 23 8.59 -6.02 -12.30
C TYR A 23 7.99 -4.59 -12.30
N PRO A 24 8.53 -3.63 -11.54
CA PRO A 24 9.74 -3.71 -10.69
C PRO A 24 9.53 -4.23 -9.25
N HIS A 25 8.31 -4.60 -8.86
CA HIS A 25 7.87 -4.95 -7.48
C HIS A 25 8.23 -6.38 -7.02
N GLN A 26 9.40 -6.86 -7.41
CA GLN A 26 9.83 -8.24 -7.22
C GLN A 26 9.94 -8.68 -5.75
N ILE A 27 10.14 -7.76 -4.80
CA ILE A 27 10.16 -8.11 -3.36
C ILE A 27 8.74 -8.47 -2.88
N ALA A 28 7.72 -7.83 -3.46
CA ALA A 28 6.32 -8.14 -3.17
C ALA A 28 5.80 -9.35 -3.95
N TYR A 29 6.64 -10.11 -4.65
CA TYR A 29 6.20 -11.23 -5.48
C TYR A 29 5.64 -12.39 -4.63
N PHE A 30 4.40 -12.76 -4.93
CA PHE A 30 3.79 -14.02 -4.53
C PHE A 30 3.20 -14.65 -5.78
N ASN A 31 3.33 -15.97 -5.92
CA ASN A 31 2.73 -16.66 -7.06
C ASN A 31 1.20 -16.51 -7.06
N GLU A 32 0.58 -16.83 -8.18
CA GLU A 32 -0.86 -16.68 -8.38
C GLU A 32 -1.69 -17.57 -7.44
N ALA A 33 -1.17 -18.72 -7.04
CA ALA A 33 -1.83 -19.61 -6.07
C ALA A 33 -1.89 -18.99 -4.66
N ALA A 34 -0.92 -18.13 -4.31
CA ALA A 34 -0.93 -17.31 -3.11
C ALA A 34 -1.71 -15.99 -3.29
N GLY A 35 -2.32 -15.77 -4.45
CA GLY A 35 -3.14 -14.59 -4.75
C GLY A 35 -2.36 -13.40 -5.32
N GLY A 36 -1.11 -13.60 -5.76
CA GLY A 36 -0.32 -12.54 -6.39
C GLY A 36 0.22 -11.47 -5.43
N PRO A 37 0.97 -10.48 -5.94
CA PRO A 37 1.60 -9.45 -5.12
C PRO A 37 0.61 -8.58 -4.33
N GLN A 38 -0.66 -8.50 -4.76
CA GLN A 38 -1.70 -7.75 -4.04
C GLN A 38 -2.17 -8.45 -2.76
N ASN A 39 -2.13 -9.79 -2.71
CA ASN A 39 -2.66 -10.59 -1.60
C ASN A 39 -1.57 -11.26 -0.76
N GLY A 40 -0.31 -11.18 -1.19
CA GLY A 40 0.86 -11.70 -0.47
C GLY A 40 0.94 -11.36 1.02
N HIS A 41 0.53 -10.13 1.36
CA HIS A 41 0.52 -9.62 2.72
C HIS A 41 -0.36 -10.43 3.71
N HIS A 42 -1.34 -11.21 3.23
CA HIS A 42 -2.12 -12.11 4.07
C HIS A 42 -1.34 -13.33 4.57
N HIS A 43 -0.24 -13.68 3.89
CA HIS A 43 0.59 -14.85 4.22
C HIS A 43 1.76 -14.49 5.14
N LEU A 44 2.05 -13.20 5.33
CA LEU A 44 3.12 -12.73 6.19
C LEU A 44 2.56 -12.39 7.58
N LEU A 45 3.11 -13.00 8.63
CA LEU A 45 2.75 -12.77 10.04
C LEU A 45 3.21 -11.39 10.58
N GLY A 46 3.07 -10.34 9.78
CA GLY A 46 3.46 -8.97 10.11
C GLY A 46 4.85 -8.55 9.65
N SER A 47 5.53 -9.39 8.86
CA SER A 47 6.75 -9.02 8.13
C SER A 47 6.48 -7.98 7.04
N SER A 48 7.51 -7.23 6.65
CA SER A 48 7.42 -6.29 5.52
C SER A 48 7.29 -7.07 4.20
N VAL A 49 6.34 -6.65 3.36
CA VAL A 49 5.99 -7.31 2.09
C VAL A 49 6.97 -6.96 0.98
N ASP A 50 7.54 -5.75 1.02
CA ASP A 50 8.31 -5.18 -0.08
C ASP A 50 9.60 -4.49 0.39
N TRP A 51 9.87 -4.50 1.70
CA TRP A 51 11.01 -3.81 2.31
C TRP A 51 11.12 -2.34 1.88
N ASN A 52 9.98 -1.68 1.70
CA ASN A 52 9.85 -0.30 1.24
C ASN A 52 10.28 -0.05 -0.22
N GLN A 53 10.40 -1.08 -1.07
CA GLN A 53 10.67 -0.90 -2.50
C GLN A 53 9.67 0.06 -3.16
N ASP A 54 8.39 -0.05 -2.80
CA ASP A 54 7.37 0.81 -3.39
C ASP A 54 7.45 2.26 -2.88
N LEU A 55 8.11 2.54 -1.75
CA LEU A 55 8.33 3.94 -1.31
C LEU A 55 9.31 4.67 -2.23
N LEU A 56 10.32 3.96 -2.77
CA LEU A 56 11.23 4.52 -3.77
C LEU A 56 10.46 4.89 -5.04
N LEU A 57 9.64 3.97 -5.54
CA LEU A 57 8.81 4.18 -6.73
C LEU A 57 7.71 5.22 -6.50
N CYS A 58 7.20 5.32 -5.27
CA CYS A 58 6.27 6.36 -4.85
C CYS A 58 6.90 7.75 -4.92
N HIS A 59 8.17 7.89 -4.53
CA HIS A 59 8.89 9.15 -4.64
C HIS A 59 8.98 9.61 -6.11
N GLU A 60 9.32 8.70 -7.02
CA GLU A 60 9.39 8.99 -8.46
C GLU A 60 8.01 9.32 -9.03
N LEU A 61 6.97 8.56 -8.66
CA LEU A 61 5.60 8.78 -9.08
C LEU A 61 5.07 10.15 -8.62
N ALA A 62 5.35 10.50 -7.36
CA ALA A 62 4.97 11.77 -6.77
C ALA A 62 5.64 12.94 -7.51
N ALA A 63 6.96 12.85 -7.74
CA ALA A 63 7.70 13.86 -8.49
C ALA A 63 7.14 14.04 -9.91
N ALA A 64 6.80 12.94 -10.59
CA ALA A 64 6.17 12.98 -11.91
C ALA A 64 4.77 13.64 -11.91
N GLN A 65 4.09 13.65 -10.77
CA GLN A 65 2.81 14.31 -10.56
C GLN A 65 2.94 15.75 -10.00
N GLY A 66 4.17 16.23 -9.79
CA GLY A 66 4.43 17.54 -9.19
C GLY A 66 4.26 17.59 -7.67
N CYS A 67 4.12 16.44 -7.00
CA CYS A 67 4.05 16.37 -5.56
C CYS A 67 5.45 16.41 -4.94
N THR A 68 5.71 17.38 -4.08
CA THR A 68 6.98 17.53 -3.36
C THR A 68 6.89 17.12 -1.90
N GLN A 69 5.68 17.16 -1.32
CA GLN A 69 5.41 16.75 0.05
C GLN A 69 4.70 15.40 0.07
N ILE A 70 5.29 14.42 0.76
CA ILE A 70 4.74 13.07 0.86
C ILE A 70 4.57 12.72 2.33
N HIS A 71 3.32 12.59 2.75
CA HIS A 71 2.95 12.22 4.11
C HIS A 71 2.65 10.72 4.14
N TYR A 72 3.34 9.96 4.98
CA TYR A 72 3.23 8.50 4.92
C TYR A 72 2.91 7.83 6.27
N ALA A 73 2.04 6.82 6.23
CA ALA A 73 1.80 5.92 7.35
C ALA A 73 2.09 4.45 6.98
N GLY A 74 2.97 3.82 7.74
CA GLY A 74 3.41 2.45 7.48
C GLY A 74 4.66 2.11 8.27
N ARG A 75 4.99 0.83 8.40
CA ARG A 75 6.29 0.46 8.97
C ARG A 75 7.36 0.64 7.90
N THR A 76 8.47 1.27 8.24
CA THR A 76 9.62 1.41 7.35
C THR A 76 10.80 0.58 7.84
N THR A 77 11.61 0.10 6.89
CA THR A 77 12.86 -0.62 7.14
C THR A 77 14.07 0.31 7.25
N TRP A 78 13.96 1.54 6.74
CA TRP A 78 15.00 2.60 6.75
C TRP A 78 14.37 3.98 6.98
N PRO A 79 15.15 5.00 7.41
CA PRO A 79 14.62 6.34 7.72
C PRO A 79 14.30 7.12 6.45
N VAL A 80 13.06 7.02 5.98
CA VAL A 80 12.62 7.61 4.70
C VAL A 80 12.73 9.13 4.71
N GLU A 81 12.38 9.72 5.86
CA GLU A 81 12.41 11.15 6.14
C GLU A 81 13.83 11.74 6.07
N GLU A 82 14.87 10.92 6.29
CA GLU A 82 16.27 11.36 6.20
C GLU A 82 16.84 11.22 4.79
N VAL A 83 16.34 10.25 4.02
CA VAL A 83 16.83 9.92 2.68
C VAL A 83 16.16 10.81 1.62
N PHE A 84 14.87 11.11 1.78
CA PHE A 84 14.10 11.90 0.83
C PHE A 84 13.57 13.18 1.48
N SER A 85 13.96 14.32 0.90
CA SER A 85 13.38 15.62 1.26
C SER A 85 11.87 15.65 0.98
N GLY A 86 11.12 16.31 1.86
CA GLY A 86 9.66 16.47 1.71
C GLY A 86 8.85 15.26 2.20
N TRP A 87 9.48 14.22 2.73
CA TRP A 87 8.77 13.11 3.35
C TRP A 87 8.54 13.37 4.84
N SER A 88 7.32 13.11 5.31
CA SER A 88 6.99 13.16 6.74
C SER A 88 6.12 11.99 7.16
N ARG A 89 6.17 11.64 8.45
CA ARG A 89 5.15 10.76 9.03
C ARG A 89 3.78 11.41 8.99
N TRP A 90 2.78 10.57 8.80
CA TRP A 90 1.38 10.91 8.92
C TRP A 90 0.71 10.01 9.96
N ASN A 91 -0.08 10.62 10.83
CA ASN A 91 -1.02 9.93 11.72
C ASN A 91 -2.45 10.09 11.18
N GLU A 92 -3.31 9.09 11.42
CA GLU A 92 -4.71 9.14 11.03
C GLU A 92 -5.50 10.34 11.60
N ARG A 93 -5.00 10.96 12.67
CA ARG A 93 -5.58 12.16 13.31
C ARG A 93 -5.02 13.46 12.75
N ASP A 94 -3.94 13.40 11.99
CA ASP A 94 -3.36 14.59 11.38
C ASP A 94 -4.27 15.06 10.23
N PRO A 95 -4.41 16.38 10.02
CA PRO A 95 -5.15 16.90 8.88
C PRO A 95 -4.65 16.29 7.56
N LEU A 96 -5.60 15.97 6.68
CA LEU A 96 -5.26 15.60 5.31
C LEU A 96 -4.85 16.88 4.57
N HIS A 97 -3.61 16.89 4.07
CA HIS A 97 -3.14 17.97 3.21
C HIS A 97 -3.82 17.83 1.84
N HIS A 98 -4.42 18.92 1.38
CA HIS A 98 -5.13 19.00 0.10
C HIS A 98 -4.38 19.89 -0.91
N ASP A 99 -3.16 20.30 -0.57
CA ASP A 99 -2.31 21.10 -1.42
C ASP A 99 -1.93 20.30 -2.66
N ALA A 100 -1.88 20.96 -3.82
CA ALA A 100 -1.64 20.32 -5.10
C ALA A 100 -0.26 19.62 -5.18
N ASP A 101 0.69 20.05 -4.34
CA ASP A 101 2.03 19.48 -4.24
C ASP A 101 2.17 18.45 -3.11
N SER A 102 1.07 18.07 -2.45
CA SER A 102 1.06 17.12 -1.35
C SER A 102 0.41 15.79 -1.72
N MET A 103 0.93 14.69 -1.18
CA MET A 103 0.34 13.37 -1.33
C MET A 103 0.43 12.58 -0.03
N THR A 104 -0.71 12.09 0.46
CA THR A 104 -0.74 11.18 1.62
C THR A 104 -0.85 9.74 1.17
N VAL A 105 0.10 8.90 1.59
CA VAL A 105 0.15 7.48 1.24
C VAL A 105 0.21 6.59 2.47
N VAL A 106 -0.44 5.44 2.40
CA VAL A 106 -0.43 4.45 3.47
C VAL A 106 -0.05 3.08 2.94
N SER A 107 0.71 2.32 3.73
CA SER A 107 1.03 0.95 3.36
C SER A 107 -0.20 0.06 3.51
N ARG A 108 -0.32 -0.94 2.63
CA ARG A 108 -1.41 -1.93 2.64
C ARG A 108 -1.50 -2.67 3.98
N THR A 109 -0.35 -3.02 4.55
CA THR A 109 -0.27 -3.68 5.86
C THR A 109 -0.76 -2.77 6.99
N TRP A 110 -0.41 -1.48 6.95
CA TRP A 110 -0.90 -0.50 7.90
C TRP A 110 -2.40 -0.30 7.76
N LEU A 111 -2.91 -0.13 6.54
CA LEU A 111 -4.33 0.05 6.26
C LEU A 111 -5.17 -1.17 6.68
N SER A 112 -4.68 -2.38 6.42
CA SER A 112 -5.33 -3.62 6.86
C SER A 112 -5.41 -3.69 8.38
N ARG A 113 -4.33 -3.36 9.10
CA ARG A 113 -4.36 -3.28 10.57
C ARG A 113 -5.29 -2.18 11.07
N TYR A 114 -5.25 -1.00 10.43
CA TYR A 114 -6.12 0.13 10.77
C TYR A 114 -7.59 -0.26 10.71
N ARG A 115 -8.01 -0.93 9.63
CA ARG A 115 -9.39 -1.39 9.43
C ARG A 115 -9.81 -2.53 10.37
N ASN A 116 -8.87 -3.40 10.76
CA ASN A 116 -9.16 -4.57 11.58
C ASN A 116 -8.98 -4.34 13.10
N ARG A 117 -8.63 -3.13 13.52
CA ARG A 117 -8.47 -2.79 14.93
C ARG A 117 -9.84 -2.75 15.66
N THR A 118 -9.90 -3.35 16.84
CA THR A 118 -11.15 -3.53 17.62
C THR A 118 -11.45 -2.42 18.62
N ASP A 119 -10.52 -1.50 18.87
CA ASP A 119 -10.71 -0.28 19.68
C ASP A 119 -11.50 0.79 18.89
N THR A 120 -12.82 0.63 18.81
CA THR A 120 -13.77 1.42 18.00
C THR A 120 -14.01 2.88 18.44
N GLY A 121 -13.13 3.47 19.26
CA GLY A 121 -13.28 4.85 19.69
C GLY A 121 -13.01 5.84 18.56
N ASP A 122 -14.03 6.61 18.15
CA ASP A 122 -13.99 7.87 17.39
C ASP A 122 -12.82 8.02 16.39
N ARG A 123 -12.66 7.02 15.50
CA ARG A 123 -11.61 7.03 14.48
C ARG A 123 -12.16 7.51 13.15
N PRO A 124 -11.39 8.32 12.41
CA PRO A 124 -11.83 8.75 11.11
C PRO A 124 -11.87 7.59 10.11
N GLU A 125 -12.83 7.62 9.20
CA GLU A 125 -12.87 6.71 8.07
C GLU A 125 -11.94 7.20 6.96
N LEU A 126 -11.07 6.32 6.48
CA LEU A 126 -10.14 6.64 5.40
C LEU A 126 -10.70 6.15 4.06
N GLN A 127 -10.99 7.10 3.18
CA GLN A 127 -11.23 6.81 1.78
C GLN A 127 -9.89 6.77 1.06
N VAL A 128 -9.61 5.64 0.42
CA VAL A 128 -8.32 5.38 -0.22
C VAL A 128 -8.49 4.87 -1.64
N GLU A 129 -7.51 5.19 -2.48
CA GLU A 129 -7.41 4.67 -3.85
C GLU A 129 -6.10 3.89 -4.04
N PRO A 130 -6.10 2.81 -4.84
CA PRO A 130 -4.88 2.08 -5.11
C PRO A 130 -3.93 2.93 -5.97
N LEU A 131 -2.65 2.93 -5.62
CA LEU A 131 -1.59 3.42 -6.50
C LEU A 131 -1.18 2.31 -7.47
N PRO A 132 -0.48 2.62 -8.58
CA PRO A 132 0.20 1.62 -9.41
C PRO A 132 1.41 0.99 -8.70
N LEU A 133 1.32 0.83 -7.37
CA LEU A 133 2.33 0.37 -6.45
C LEU A 133 1.65 -0.66 -5.52
N PRO A 134 1.93 -1.97 -5.66
CA PRO A 134 1.17 -3.03 -5.00
C PRO A 134 1.02 -2.87 -3.49
N SER A 135 2.02 -2.32 -2.81
CA SER A 135 2.04 -2.19 -1.36
C SER A 135 1.44 -0.88 -0.83
N LEU A 136 1.08 0.07 -1.69
CA LEU A 136 0.68 1.43 -1.29
C LEU A 136 -0.70 1.84 -1.79
N TRP A 137 -1.34 2.66 -0.97
CA TRP A 137 -2.62 3.30 -1.26
C TRP A 137 -2.52 4.79 -0.99
N ARG A 138 -3.17 5.61 -1.80
CA ARG A 138 -3.32 7.04 -1.53
C ARG A 138 -4.54 7.29 -0.66
N VAL A 139 -4.41 8.17 0.32
CA VAL A 139 -5.55 8.68 1.10
C VAL A 139 -6.14 9.86 0.34
N VAL A 140 -7.40 9.74 -0.05
CA VAL A 140 -8.13 10.78 -0.80
C VAL A 140 -9.00 11.60 0.14
N ARG A 141 -9.51 10.98 1.22
CA ARG A 141 -10.40 11.63 2.18
C ARG A 141 -10.29 11.01 3.57
N VAL A 142 -10.52 11.84 4.57
CA VAL A 142 -10.61 11.48 5.99
C VAL A 142 -11.96 11.99 6.49
N ASP A 143 -12.86 11.08 6.85
CA ASP A 143 -14.22 11.42 7.31
C ASP A 143 -14.33 11.22 8.83
N ASP A 144 -14.73 12.26 9.56
CA ASP A 144 -14.87 12.20 11.03
C ASP A 144 -15.90 11.15 11.47
N ALA A 145 -15.59 10.43 12.55
CA ALA A 145 -16.49 9.43 13.12
C ALA A 145 -17.80 10.04 13.66
N GLU A 146 -17.79 11.29 14.15
CA GLU A 146 -18.99 11.98 14.66
C GLU A 146 -20.11 12.13 13.61
N LYS A 147 -19.77 12.28 12.32
CA LYS A 147 -20.78 12.43 11.24
C LYS A 147 -21.60 11.16 10.99
N ARG A 148 -21.18 10.00 11.50
CA ARG A 148 -21.92 8.73 11.36
C ARG A 148 -23.20 8.67 12.21
N HIS A 149 -23.26 9.40 13.33
CA HIS A 149 -24.41 9.34 14.24
C HIS A 149 -25.49 10.40 13.94
N GLY A 150 -25.21 11.39 13.09
CA GLY A 150 -26.14 12.45 12.71
C GLY A 150 -27.24 12.03 11.71
N LEU A 151 -27.08 10.91 10.99
CA LEU A 151 -28.04 10.48 9.96
C LEU A 151 -29.16 9.55 10.45
N LYS A 152 -29.21 9.18 11.74
CA LYS A 152 -30.24 8.26 12.29
C LYS A 152 -31.31 8.90 13.17
N LYS A 153 -31.37 10.24 13.30
CA LYS A 153 -32.49 10.92 13.95
C LYS A 153 -33.32 11.70 12.94
N GLY A 154 -34.22 11.00 12.26
CA GLY A 154 -35.10 11.59 11.25
C GLY A 154 -36.15 10.62 10.75
N LYS A 155 -37.00 10.10 11.66
CA LYS A 155 -38.42 9.80 11.45
C LYS A 155 -39.07 9.37 12.75
#